data_AF-A0A1R1IQD9-F1
#
_entry.id   AF-A0A1R1IQD9-F1
#
_cell.length_a   1.000
_cell.length_b   1.000
_cell.length_c   1.000
_cell.angle_alpha   90.00
_cell.angle_beta   90.00
_cell.angle_gamma   90.00
#
_symmetry.space_group_name_H-M   'P 1'
#
loop_
_entity.id
_entity.type
_entity.pdbx_description
1 polymer ?
#
loop_
_entity_poly.entity_id
_entity_poly.type
_entity_poly.pdbx_seq_one_letter_code
_entity_poly.pdbx_strand_id
1 'polypeptide(L)'
;MSEWRGPALLVLTIASLFGLFGTWVASLAILFAVSDFGAGRREALGFIIFYGSLLTCPLIGWAAFAIGRYRTAMMIASPPLLLAIISAFITLLS
;
A
#
# COMPACT_ATOMS: atom_id res chain seq x y z
N MET A 1 -23.34 9.71 12.60
CA MET A 1 -22.54 8.74 11.79
C MET A 1 -21.71 9.39 10.68
N SER A 2 -21.81 10.70 10.41
CA SER A 2 -21.03 11.41 9.37
C SER A 2 -19.64 11.89 9.81
N GLU A 3 -19.37 12.00 11.11
CA GLU A 3 -18.12 12.57 11.65
C GLU A 3 -16.86 11.79 11.23
N TRP A 4 -16.99 10.48 11.03
CA TRP A 4 -15.89 9.62 10.60
C TRP A 4 -15.66 9.61 9.09
N ARG A 5 -16.53 10.23 8.30
CA ARG A 5 -16.49 10.19 6.84
C ARG A 5 -15.30 10.98 6.29
N GLY A 6 -15.05 12.18 6.82
CA GLY A 6 -13.90 13.01 6.43
C GLY A 6 -12.56 12.34 6.74
N PRO A 7 -12.31 11.93 8.01
CA PRO A 7 -11.09 11.23 8.39
C PRO A 7 -10.88 9.94 7.59
N ALA A 8 -11.93 9.15 7.37
CA ALA A 8 -11.83 7.91 6.59
C ALA A 8 -11.45 8.18 5.14
N LEU A 9 -12.01 9.22 4.51
CA LEU A 9 -11.68 9.60 3.15
C LEU A 9 -10.21 9.99 3.04
N LEU A 10 -9.70 10.79 3.98
CA LEU A 10 -8.31 11.23 4.00
C LEU A 10 -7.34 10.05 4.16
N VAL A 11 -7.59 9.16 5.12
CA VAL A 11 -6.76 7.96 5.34
C VAL A 11 -6.78 7.04 4.12
N LEU A 12 -7.95 6.80 3.53
CA LEU A 12 -8.08 5.97 2.33
C LEU A 12 -7.33 6.58 1.13
N THR A 13 -7.43 7.89 0.95
CA THR A 13 -6.76 8.58 -0.16
C THR A 13 -5.25 8.49 -0.02
N ILE A 14 -4.71 8.79 1.18
CA ILE A 14 -3.27 8.69 1.45
C ILE A 14 -2.81 7.23 1.28
N ALA A 15 -3.51 6.26 1.87
CA ALA A 15 -3.17 4.84 1.73
C ALA A 15 -3.19 4.37 0.26
N SER A 16 -4.14 4.88 -0.54
CA SER A 16 -4.21 4.59 -1.99
C SER A 16 -3.01 5.15 -2.75
N LEU A 17 -2.58 6.38 -2.42
CA LEU A 17 -1.38 6.98 -3.03
C LEU A 17 -0.12 6.19 -2.71
N PHE A 18 0.05 5.76 -1.45
CA PHE A 18 1.17 4.88 -1.07
C PHE A 18 1.11 3.53 -1.78
N GLY A 19 -0.07 2.93 -1.89
CA GLY A 19 -0.26 1.69 -2.65
C GLY A 19 0.12 1.86 -4.12
N LEU A 20 -0.32 2.94 -4.76
CA LEU A 20 0.01 3.25 -6.16
C LEU A 20 1.51 3.46 -6.35
N PHE A 21 2.13 4.25 -5.46
CA PHE A 21 3.57 4.49 -5.49
C PHE A 21 4.36 3.19 -5.27
N GLY A 22 3.95 2.36 -4.31
CA GLY A 22 4.55 1.04 -4.09
C GLY A 22 4.44 0.12 -5.32
N THR A 23 3.28 0.13 -5.98
CA THR A 23 3.04 -0.68 -7.19
C THR A 23 3.90 -0.19 -8.36
N TRP A 24 4.10 1.13 -8.49
CA TRP A 24 5.05 1.71 -9.43
C TRP A 24 6.48 1.23 -9.15
N VAL A 25 6.94 1.31 -7.90
CA VAL A 25 8.28 0.85 -7.49
C VAL A 25 8.46 -0.64 -7.77
N ALA A 26 7.45 -1.46 -7.46
CA ALA A 26 7.45 -2.89 -7.79
C ALA A 26 7.57 -3.12 -9.30
N SER A 27 6.86 -2.34 -10.11
CA SER A 27 6.91 -2.44 -11.57
C SER A 27 8.30 -2.10 -12.12
N LEU A 28 8.97 -1.09 -11.54
CA LEU A 28 10.37 -0.78 -11.86
C LEU A 28 11.30 -1.93 -11.45
N ALA A 29 11.14 -2.49 -10.25
CA ALA A 29 11.94 -3.62 -9.80
C ALA A 29 11.81 -4.84 -10.73
N ILE A 30 10.61 -5.10 -11.26
CA ILE A 30 10.41 -6.15 -12.28
C ILE A 30 11.16 -5.82 -13.56
N LEU A 31 11.07 -4.58 -14.06
CA LEU A 31 11.77 -4.16 -15.28
C LEU A 31 13.28 -4.37 -15.15
N PHE A 32 13.88 -3.99 -14.02
CA PHE A 32 15.29 -4.21 -13.74
C PHE A 32 15.63 -5.71 -13.53
N ALA A 33 14.76 -6.48 -12.89
CA ALA A 33 14.95 -7.92 -12.71
C ALA A 33 14.80 -8.73 -14.01
N VAL A 34 14.10 -8.20 -15.03
CA VAL A 34 14.01 -8.80 -16.37
C VAL A 34 15.27 -8.50 -17.18
N SER A 35 15.93 -7.35 -16.98
CA SER A 35 17.21 -7.04 -17.63
C SER A 35 18.38 -7.86 -17.08
N ASP A 36 18.36 -8.22 -15.80
CA ASP A 36 19.36 -9.12 -15.19
C ASP A 36 18.91 -10.57 -15.34
N PHE A 37 19.44 -11.26 -16.36
CA PHE A 37 19.17 -12.65 -16.75
C PHE A 37 19.05 -13.66 -15.58
N GLY A 38 17.88 -13.72 -14.94
CA GLY A 38 17.43 -14.80 -14.06
C GLY A 38 17.76 -14.69 -12.57
N ALA A 39 18.73 -13.87 -12.16
CA ALA A 39 19.17 -13.81 -10.76
C ALA A 39 18.18 -13.09 -9.82
N GLY A 40 17.41 -12.12 -10.32
CA GLY A 40 16.50 -11.29 -9.50
C GLY A 40 15.05 -11.76 -9.42
N ARG A 41 14.66 -12.88 -10.05
CA ARG A 41 13.24 -13.23 -10.26
C ARG A 41 12.47 -13.52 -8.98
N ARG A 42 13.10 -14.15 -7.99
CA ARG A 42 12.48 -14.42 -6.66
C ARG A 42 12.30 -13.14 -5.85
N GLU A 43 13.27 -12.25 -5.89
CA GLU A 43 13.19 -10.95 -5.20
C GLU A 43 12.12 -10.06 -5.83
N ALA A 44 12.05 -10.02 -7.17
CA ALA A 44 11.01 -9.31 -7.89
C ALA A 44 9.60 -9.81 -7.53
N LEU A 45 9.39 -11.13 -7.42
CA LEU A 45 8.13 -11.71 -6.94
C LEU A 45 7.79 -11.28 -5.51
N GLY A 46 8.79 -11.27 -4.62
CA GLY A 46 8.63 -10.76 -3.25
C GLY A 46 8.17 -9.30 -3.23
N PHE A 47 8.78 -8.45 -4.06
CA PHE A 47 8.40 -7.05 -4.20
C PHE A 47 6.99 -6.87 -4.77
N ILE A 48 6.60 -7.63 -5.79
CA ILE A 48 5.23 -7.59 -6.34
C ILE A 48 4.20 -7.96 -5.27
N ILE A 49 4.43 -9.06 -4.55
CA ILE A 49 3.49 -9.55 -3.54
C ILE A 49 3.37 -8.53 -2.41
N PHE A 50 4.50 -8.02 -1.93
CA PHE A 50 4.54 -7.02 -0.87
C PHE A 50 3.82 -5.73 -1.27
N TYR A 51 4.22 -5.10 -2.38
CA TYR A 51 3.62 -3.84 -2.81
C TYR A 51 2.19 -3.97 -3.36
N GLY A 52 1.87 -5.10 -4.01
CA GLY A 52 0.51 -5.42 -4.42
C GLY A 52 -0.44 -5.59 -3.24
N SER A 53 0.02 -6.19 -2.13
CA SER A 53 -0.77 -6.28 -0.89
C SER A 53 -1.05 -4.90 -0.27
N LEU A 54 -0.12 -3.95 -0.40
CA LEU A 54 -0.28 -2.57 0.08
C LEU A 54 -1.34 -1.80 -0.71
N LEU A 55 -1.53 -2.08 -2.02
CA LEU A 55 -2.62 -1.51 -2.83
C LEU A 55 -3.98 -2.18 -2.56
N THR A 56 -3.98 -3.47 -2.21
CA THR A 56 -5.22 -4.23 -1.99
C THR A 56 -5.95 -3.76 -0.73
N CYS A 57 -5.22 -3.40 0.33
CA CYS A 57 -5.82 -2.89 1.58
C CYS A 57 -6.70 -1.63 1.40
N PRO A 58 -6.22 -0.52 0.79
CA PRO A 58 -7.06 0.65 0.58
C PRO A 58 -8.23 0.38 -0.38
N LEU A 59 -8.10 -0.53 -1.36
CA LEU A 59 -9.22 -0.95 -2.22
C LEU A 59 -10.35 -1.61 -1.42
N ILE A 60 -10.01 -2.51 -0.49
CA ILE A 60 -10.99 -3.12 0.42
C ILE A 60 -11.57 -2.06 1.37
N GLY A 61 -10.74 -1.11 1.82
CA GLY A 61 -11.18 0.03 2.61
C GLY A 61 -12.19 0.92 1.87
N TRP A 62 -11.99 1.17 0.57
CA TRP A 62 -12.94 1.90 -0.28
C TRP A 62 -14.27 1.16 -0.43
N ALA A 63 -14.25 -0.17 -0.56
CA ALA A 63 -15.47 -0.96 -0.56
C ALA A 63 -16.24 -0.85 0.77
N ALA A 64 -15.54 -0.89 1.91
CA ALA A 64 -16.14 -0.68 3.22
C ALA A 64 -16.69 0.75 3.39
N PHE A 65 -16.02 1.76 2.82
CA PHE A 65 -16.47 3.15 2.80
C PHE A 65 -17.76 3.32 2.00
N ALA A 66 -17.88 2.66 0.85
CA ALA A 66 -19.07 2.70 0.00
C ALA A 66 -20.32 2.15 0.71
N ILE A 67 -20.15 1.18 1.63
CA ILE A 67 -21.22 0.57 2.43
C ILE A 67 -21.49 1.40 3.73
N GLY A 68 -20.85 2.57 3.88
CA GLY A 68 -21.04 3.45 5.04
C GLY A 68 -20.32 3.01 6.31
N ARG A 69 -19.42 2.02 6.24
CA ARG A 69 -18.63 1.51 7.38
C ARG A 69 -17.31 2.25 7.53
N TYR A 70 -17.38 3.55 7.80
CA TYR A 70 -16.21 4.46 7.81
C TYR A 70 -15.11 4.08 8.81
N ARG A 71 -15.48 3.65 10.03
CA ARG A 71 -14.51 3.23 11.06
C ARG A 71 -13.75 1.98 10.64
N THR A 72 -14.45 1.01 10.05
CA THR A 72 -13.85 -0.22 9.53
C THR A 72 -12.95 0.08 8.33
N ALA A 73 -13.37 0.98 7.44
CA ALA A 73 -12.55 1.42 6.33
C ALA A 73 -11.20 2.02 6.78
N MET A 74 -11.19 2.83 7.84
CA MET A 74 -9.94 3.33 8.45
C MET A 74 -9.07 2.21 9.02
N MET A 75 -9.65 1.29 9.78
CA MET A 75 -8.90 0.18 10.39
C MET A 75 -8.25 -0.74 9.34
N ILE A 76 -8.87 -0.91 8.18
CA ILE A 76 -8.33 -1.71 7.07
C ILE A 76 -7.23 -0.94 6.31
N ALA A 77 -7.34 0.38 6.21
CA ALA A 77 -6.37 1.22 5.51
C ALA A 77 -5.16 1.64 6.36
N SER A 78 -5.21 1.49 7.68
CA SER A 78 -4.11 1.87 8.58
C SER A 78 -2.86 0.97 8.53
N PRO A 79 -2.94 -0.37 8.38
CA PRO A 79 -1.75 -1.22 8.31
C PRO A 79 -0.73 -0.86 7.21
N PRO A 80 -1.11 -0.57 5.95
CA PRO A 80 -0.14 -0.20 4.92
C PRO A 80 0.56 1.14 5.21
N LEU A 81 -0.14 2.09 5.83
CA LEU A 81 0.46 3.35 6.30
C LEU A 81 1.51 3.11 7.39
N LEU A 82 1.20 2.22 8.34
CA LEU A 82 2.08 1.89 9.45
C LEU A 82 3.36 1.18 8.95
N LEU A 83 3.22 0.27 8.00
CA LEU A 83 4.35 -0.37 7.31
C LEU A 83 5.21 0.65 6.54
N ALA A 84 4.59 1.59 5.83
CA ALA A 84 5.33 2.64 5.12
C ALA A 84 6.14 3.54 6.08
N ILE A 85 5.55 3.92 7.22
CA ILE A 85 6.22 4.72 8.25
C ILE A 85 7.39 3.94 8.85
N ILE A 86 7.18 2.67 9.22
CA ILE A 86 8.26 1.82 9.75
C ILE A 86 9.39 1.69 8.73
N SER A 87 9.07 1.45 7.46
CA SER A 87 10.07 1.35 6.40
C SER A 87 10.88 2.63 6.27
N ALA A 88 10.22 3.80 6.22
CA ALA A 88 10.91 5.09 6.13
C ALA A 88 11.78 5.37 7.36
N PHE A 89 11.31 4.98 8.55
CA PHE A 89 12.05 5.15 9.80
C PHE A 89 13.32 4.28 9.86
N ILE A 90 13.24 3.03 9.39
CA ILE A 90 14.40 2.15 9.27
C ILE A 90 15.42 2.74 8.29
N THR A 91 14.97 3.23 7.13
CA THR A 91 15.86 3.88 6.15
C THR A 91 16.53 5.15 6.69
N LEU A 92 15.88 5.89 7.58
CA LEU A 92 16.46 7.10 8.22
C LEU A 92 17.53 6.77 9.26
N LEU A 93 17.48 5.58 9.87
CA LEU A 93 18.39 5.13 10.91
C LEU A 93 19.61 4.36 10.38
N SER A 94 19.56 3.89 9.13
CA SER A 94 20.64 3.18 8.43
C SER A 94 21.60 4.14 7.73
#